data_AF-B7FR49-F1
#
_entry.id   AF-B7FR49-F1
#
_cell.length_a   1.000
_cell.length_b   1.000
_cell.length_c   1.000
_cell.angle_alpha   90.00
_cell.angle_beta   90.00
_cell.angle_gamma   90.00
#
_symmetry.space_group_name_H-M   'P 1'
#
loop_
_entity.id
_entity.type
_entity.pdbx_description
1 polymer ?
#
loop_
_entity_poly.entity_id
_entity_poly.type
_entity_poly.pdbx_seq_one_letter_code
_entity_poly.pdbx_strand_id
1 'polypeptide(L)'
;LDIHDDLKREVAFYDMALEAVHEARKRCEEANIPFRRPDDFFAEMVKTDDHMAKIKDRLIYENKKIEAVAQRKSNKEQKLRSKESHSNKLVEKAKRKRDHFAAVDDWAQS
;
A
#
# COMPACT_ATOMS: atom_id res chain seq x y z
N LEU A 1 4.53 0.65 30.64
CA LEU A 1 5.22 0.28 29.39
C LEU A 1 5.74 -1.15 29.59
N ASP A 2 5.40 -2.09 28.73
CA ASP A 2 6.09 -3.37 28.71
C ASP A 2 7.50 -3.13 28.18
N ILE A 3 8.52 -3.48 28.97
CA ILE A 3 9.93 -3.22 28.65
C ILE A 3 10.40 -4.04 27.44
N HIS A 4 9.69 -5.13 27.14
CA HIS A 4 10.00 -6.04 26.04
C HIS A 4 9.26 -5.70 24.73
N ASP A 5 8.32 -4.74 24.77
CA ASP A 5 7.65 -4.25 23.57
C ASP A 5 8.48 -3.16 22.89
N ASP A 6 9.43 -3.60 22.07
CA ASP A 6 10.39 -2.73 21.39
C ASP A 6 9.70 -1.73 20.45
N LEU A 7 8.61 -2.12 19.78
CA LEU A 7 7.88 -1.22 18.89
C LEU A 7 7.29 -0.02 19.63
N LYS A 8 6.67 -0.25 20.80
CA LYS A 8 6.15 0.86 21.61
C LYS A 8 7.26 1.73 22.18
N ARG A 9 8.40 1.12 22.50
CA ARG A 9 9.58 1.85 22.99
C ARG A 9 10.18 2.75 21.92
N GLU A 10 10.34 2.25 20.69
CA GLU A 10 10.84 3.03 19.56
C GLU A 10 9.90 4.20 19.22
N VAL A 11 8.58 3.99 19.27
CA VAL A 11 7.61 5.08 19.09
C VAL A 11 7.76 6.15 20.18
N ALA A 12 7.90 5.74 21.45
CA ALA A 12 8.11 6.69 22.55
C ALA A 12 9.42 7.49 22.40
N PHE A 13 10.50 6.85 21.95
CA PHE A 13 11.76 7.56 21.67
C PHE A 13 11.63 8.53 20.50
N TYR A 14 10.92 8.14 19.45
CA TYR A 14 10.64 9.00 18.31
C TYR A 14 9.82 10.23 18.73
N ASP A 15 8.73 10.05 19.48
CA ASP A 15 7.86 11.14 19.91
C ASP A 15 8.60 12.13 20.81
N MET A 16 9.37 11.63 21.78
CA MET A 16 10.20 12.46 22.65
C MET A 16 11.26 13.26 21.86
N ALA A 17 11.91 12.64 20.87
CA ALA A 17 12.87 13.33 20.02
C ALA A 17 12.20 14.41 19.16
N LEU A 18 11.00 14.14 18.64
CA LEU A 18 10.24 15.08 17.82
C LEU A 18 9.81 16.32 18.62
N GLU A 19 9.31 16.12 19.84
CA GLU A 19 8.94 17.22 20.74
C GLU A 19 10.15 18.12 21.06
N ALA A 20 11.28 17.52 21.40
CA ALA A 20 12.51 18.25 21.69
C ALA A 20 13.02 19.05 20.47
N VAL A 21 12.91 18.49 19.25
CA VAL A 21 13.29 19.18 18.01
C VAL A 21 12.36 20.37 17.74
N HIS A 22 11.06 20.24 18.00
CA HIS A 22 10.11 21.36 17.86
C HIS A 22 10.44 22.50 18.82
N GLU A 23 10.76 22.18 20.08
CA GLU A 23 11.16 23.19 21.05
C GLU A 23 12.48 23.87 20.64
N ALA A 24 13.48 23.08 20.23
CA ALA A 24 14.76 23.60 19.76
C ALA A 24 14.60 24.51 18.54
N ARG A 25 13.75 24.13 17.58
CA ARG A 25 13.44 24.94 16.40
C ARG A 25 12.88 26.31 16.79
N LYS A 26 11.93 26.35 17.72
CA LYS A 26 11.35 27.62 18.20
C LYS A 26 12.43 28.53 18.80
N ARG A 27 13.31 27.96 19.64
CA ARG A 27 14.43 28.71 20.24
C ARG A 27 15.43 29.21 19.19
N CYS A 28 15.71 28.42 18.14
CA CYS A 28 16.56 28.85 17.02
C CYS A 28 15.93 30.02 16.24
N GLU A 29 14.62 29.98 16.00
CA GLU A 29 13.89 31.06 15.33
C GLU A 29 13.91 32.36 16.17
N GLU A 30 13.69 32.27 17.48
CA GLU A 30 13.81 33.41 18.42
C GLU A 30 15.24 34.00 18.45
N ALA A 31 16.26 33.15 18.34
CA ALA A 31 17.66 33.55 18.28
C ALA A 31 18.13 33.98 16.87
N ASN A 32 17.23 33.97 15.87
CA ASN A 32 17.53 34.26 14.48
C ASN A 32 18.66 33.39 13.87
N ILE A 33 18.71 32.11 14.27
CA ILE A 33 19.67 31.12 13.77
C ILE A 33 19.01 30.27 12.68
N PRO A 34 19.57 30.20 11.46
CA PRO A 34 19.06 29.34 10.40
C PRO A 34 19.11 27.86 10.79
N PHE A 35 17.96 27.20 10.83
CA PHE A 35 17.86 25.79 11.22
C PHE A 35 17.90 24.81 10.03
N ARG A 36 17.31 25.20 8.89
CA ARG A 36 17.17 24.31 7.72
C ARG A 36 18.45 24.29 6.89
N ARG A 37 18.92 23.09 6.52
CA ARG A 37 19.97 22.92 5.52
C ARG A 37 19.48 23.44 4.16
N PRO A 38 20.15 24.41 3.53
CA PRO A 38 19.84 24.84 2.17
C PRO A 38 20.05 23.70 1.16
N ASP A 39 19.19 23.60 0.15
CA ASP A 39 19.25 22.54 -0.85
C ASP A 39 20.52 22.66 -1.73
N ASP A 40 21.06 23.87 -1.87
CA ASP A 40 22.26 24.19 -2.65
C ASP A 40 23.57 24.17 -1.82
N PHE A 41 23.54 23.61 -0.60
CA PHE A 41 24.72 23.50 0.25
C PHE A 41 25.30 22.08 0.22
N PHE A 42 26.25 21.85 -0.71
CA PHE A 42 26.97 20.59 -0.87
C PHE A 42 28.18 20.54 0.06
N ALA A 43 28.02 19.89 1.20
CA ALA A 43 29.09 19.59 2.16
C ALA A 43 29.14 18.08 2.43
N GLU A 44 30.25 17.60 2.99
CA GLU A 44 30.39 16.19 3.34
C GLU A 44 29.31 15.76 4.35
N MET A 45 28.64 14.65 4.02
CA MET A 45 27.60 14.05 4.87
C MET A 45 28.17 12.83 5.59
N VAL A 46 27.56 12.45 6.72
CA VAL A 46 27.99 11.29 7.53
C VAL A 46 28.01 9.97 6.75
N LYS A 47 27.15 9.83 5.74
CA LYS A 47 27.10 8.67 4.85
C LYS A 47 27.42 9.11 3.43
N THR A 48 28.23 8.31 2.73
CA THR A 48 28.57 8.54 1.32
C THR A 48 27.36 8.30 0.41
N ASP A 49 27.37 8.95 -0.74
CA ASP A 49 26.32 8.80 -1.75
C ASP A 49 26.22 7.35 -2.25
N ASP A 50 27.36 6.67 -2.44
CA ASP A 50 27.40 5.24 -2.80
C ASP A 50 26.69 4.35 -1.77
N HIS A 51 26.82 4.66 -0.48
CA HIS A 51 26.13 3.92 0.56
C HIS A 51 24.62 4.20 0.53
N MET A 52 24.22 5.46 0.33
CA MET A 52 22.81 5.85 0.24
C MET A 52 22.13 5.30 -1.03
N ALA A 53 22.86 5.18 -2.14
CA ALA A 53 22.38 4.53 -3.36
C ALA A 53 22.03 3.05 -3.10
N LYS A 54 22.89 2.30 -2.39
CA LYS A 54 22.60 0.90 -2.01
C LYS A 54 21.36 0.77 -1.14
N ILE A 55 21.17 1.68 -0.17
CA ILE A 55 19.96 1.69 0.67
C ILE A 55 18.72 1.94 -0.18
N LYS A 56 18.78 2.91 -1.08
CA LYS A 56 17.67 3.25 -2.00
C LYS A 56 17.30 2.07 -2.89
N ASP A 57 18.29 1.40 -3.48
CA ASP A 57 18.05 0.23 -4.34
C ASP A 57 17.36 -0.91 -3.58
N ARG A 58 17.77 -1.14 -2.31
CA ARG A 58 17.13 -2.13 -1.44
C ARG A 58 15.68 -1.77 -1.13
N LEU A 59 15.38 -0.51 -0.84
CA LEU A 59 14.01 -0.06 -0.59
C LEU A 59 13.12 -0.24 -1.84
N ILE A 60 13.64 0.11 -3.02
CA ILE A 60 12.92 -0.08 -4.29
C ILE A 60 12.67 -1.56 -4.54
N TYR A 61 13.66 -2.42 -4.27
CA TYR A 61 13.53 -3.86 -4.44
C TYR A 61 12.43 -4.45 -3.53
N GLU A 62 12.42 -4.11 -2.24
CA GLU A 62 11.39 -4.59 -1.32
C GLU A 62 9.98 -4.12 -1.71
N ASN A 63 9.84 -2.85 -2.13
CA ASN A 63 8.56 -2.34 -2.62
C ASN A 63 8.07 -3.11 -3.86
N LYS A 64 8.95 -3.34 -4.85
CA LYS A 64 8.62 -4.14 -6.05
C LYS A 64 8.22 -5.56 -5.69
N LYS A 65 8.86 -6.16 -4.69
CA LYS A 65 8.53 -7.50 -4.20
C LYS A 65 7.15 -7.55 -3.57
N ILE A 66 6.81 -6.57 -2.72
CA ILE A 66 5.47 -6.45 -2.11
C ILE A 66 4.41 -6.26 -3.19
N GLU A 67 4.64 -5.36 -4.13
CA GLU A 67 3.74 -5.09 -5.25
C GLU A 67 3.53 -6.35 -6.11
N ALA A 68 4.60 -7.07 -6.44
CA ALA A 68 4.49 -8.31 -7.21
C ALA A 68 3.68 -9.39 -6.48
N VAL A 69 3.76 -9.47 -5.15
CA VAL A 69 2.94 -10.39 -4.37
C VAL A 69 1.47 -9.94 -4.36
N ALA A 70 1.20 -8.64 -4.17
CA ALA A 70 -0.15 -8.09 -4.22
C ALA A 70 -0.79 -8.31 -5.60
N GLN A 71 -0.04 -8.06 -6.68
CA GLN A 71 -0.50 -8.28 -8.04
C GLN A 71 -0.80 -9.76 -8.31
N ARG A 72 0.03 -10.69 -7.81
CA ARG A 72 -0.25 -12.14 -7.92
C ARG A 72 -1.54 -12.54 -7.23
N LYS A 73 -1.82 -12.01 -6.04
CA LYS A 73 -3.08 -12.26 -5.32
C LYS A 73 -4.27 -11.73 -6.11
N SER A 74 -4.20 -10.48 -6.55
CA SER A 74 -5.24 -9.84 -7.38
C SER A 74 -5.52 -10.62 -8.66
N ASN A 75 -4.46 -11.03 -9.39
CA ASN A 75 -4.60 -11.83 -10.62
C ASN A 75 -5.26 -13.19 -10.36
N LYS A 76 -4.97 -13.84 -9.21
CA LYS A 76 -5.61 -15.11 -8.83
C LYS A 76 -7.11 -14.92 -8.58
N GLU A 77 -7.47 -13.89 -7.82
CA GLU A 77 -8.88 -13.56 -7.54
C GLU A 77 -9.64 -13.18 -8.81
N GLN A 78 -9.02 -12.42 -9.70
CA GLN A 78 -9.63 -12.06 -10.99
C GLN A 78 -9.90 -13.30 -11.84
N LYS A 79 -8.96 -14.26 -11.89
CA LYS A 79 -9.17 -15.53 -12.60
C LYS A 79 -10.32 -16.35 -12.01
N LEU A 80 -10.43 -16.41 -10.68
CA LEU A 80 -11.52 -17.12 -10.02
C LEU A 80 -12.88 -16.47 -10.33
N ARG A 81 -12.99 -15.15 -10.13
CA ARG A 81 -14.21 -14.38 -10.44
C ARG A 81 -14.61 -14.46 -11.91
N SER A 82 -13.63 -14.48 -12.81
CA SER A 82 -13.88 -14.65 -14.25
C SER A 82 -14.51 -16.02 -14.56
N LYS A 83 -14.03 -17.09 -13.92
CA LYS A 83 -14.60 -18.44 -14.06
C LYS A 83 -16.02 -18.51 -13.50
N GLU A 84 -16.25 -17.97 -12.31
CA GLU A 84 -17.59 -17.92 -11.67
C GLU A 84 -18.58 -17.09 -12.50
N SER A 85 -18.15 -15.94 -13.01
CA SER A 85 -18.98 -15.13 -13.91
C SER A 85 -19.33 -15.88 -15.18
N HIS A 86 -18.40 -16.64 -15.74
CA HIS A 86 -18.64 -17.45 -16.92
C HIS A 86 -19.62 -18.60 -16.64
N SER A 87 -19.44 -19.34 -15.55
CA SER A 87 -20.38 -20.42 -15.16
C SER A 87 -21.78 -19.87 -14.90
N ASN A 88 -21.90 -18.75 -14.16
CA ASN A 88 -23.20 -18.13 -13.89
C ASN A 88 -23.90 -17.69 -15.18
N LYS A 89 -23.15 -17.11 -16.14
CA LYS A 89 -23.71 -16.76 -17.46
C LYS A 89 -24.25 -17.98 -18.22
N LEU A 90 -23.59 -19.13 -18.12
CA LEU A 90 -24.08 -20.36 -18.76
C LEU A 90 -25.36 -20.88 -18.09
N VAL A 91 -25.39 -20.90 -16.76
CA VAL A 91 -26.59 -21.29 -15.98
C VAL A 91 -27.76 -20.37 -16.29
N GLU A 92 -27.54 -19.05 -16.29
CA GLU A 92 -28.57 -18.05 -16.63
C GLU A 92 -29.09 -18.23 -18.06
N LYS A 93 -28.21 -18.50 -19.04
CA LYS A 93 -28.65 -18.78 -20.41
C LYS A 93 -29.49 -20.05 -20.50
N ALA A 94 -29.11 -21.12 -19.80
CA ALA A 94 -29.87 -22.37 -19.78
C ALA A 94 -31.24 -22.18 -19.12
N LYS A 95 -31.29 -21.45 -18.00
CA LYS A 95 -32.54 -21.08 -17.31
C LYS A 95 -33.45 -20.27 -18.23
N ARG A 96 -32.95 -19.19 -18.85
CA ARG A 96 -33.71 -18.38 -19.81
C ARG A 96 -34.28 -19.19 -20.98
N LYS A 97 -33.50 -20.14 -21.51
CA LYS A 97 -34.00 -21.05 -22.56
C LYS A 97 -35.15 -21.92 -22.05
N ARG A 98 -35.01 -22.52 -20.87
CA ARG A 98 -36.05 -23.35 -20.26
C ARG A 98 -37.32 -22.55 -19.99
N ASP A 99 -37.19 -21.37 -19.39
CA ASP A 99 -38.31 -20.48 -19.08
C ASP A 99 -39.02 -20.03 -20.37
N HIS A 100 -38.27 -19.75 -21.44
CA HIS A 100 -38.82 -19.43 -22.75
C HIS A 100 -39.62 -20.60 -23.37
N PHE A 101 -39.08 -21.82 -23.34
CA PHE A 101 -39.82 -22.99 -23.84
C PHE A 101 -41.09 -23.26 -23.03
N ALA A 102 -41.03 -23.14 -21.69
CA ALA A 102 -42.21 -23.29 -20.84
C ALA A 102 -43.28 -22.23 -21.15
N ALA A 103 -42.89 -20.97 -21.40
CA ALA A 103 -43.83 -19.91 -21.77
C ALA A 103 -44.48 -20.15 -23.15
N VAL A 104 -43.74 -20.73 -24.10
CA VAL A 104 -44.28 -21.11 -25.42
C VAL A 104 -45.26 -22.29 -25.29
N ASP A 105 -44.94 -23.29 -24.48
CA ASP A 105 -45.82 -24.44 -24.24
C ASP A 105 -47.12 -24.01 -23.53
N ASP A 106 -47.05 -23.12 -22.54
CA ASP A 106 -48.20 -22.53 -21.84
C ASP A 106 -49.09 -21.70 -22.78
N TRP A 107 -48.47 -20.92 -23.67
CA TRP A 107 -49.19 -20.19 -24.73
C TRP A 107 -49.89 -21.14 -25.71
N ALA A 108 -49.28 -22.27 -26.07
CA ALA A 108 -49.87 -23.25 -26.98
C ALA A 108 -51.02 -24.06 -26.35
N GLN A 109 -51.11 -24.11 -25.02
CA GLN A 109 -52.18 -24.78 -24.26
C GLN A 109 -53.34 -23.85 -23.87
N SER A 110 -53.19 -22.54 -24.09
CA SER A 110 -54.22 -21.50 -23.89
C SER A 110 -55.05 -21.28 -25.15
#